data_AF-A0A857J8H0-F1
#
_entry.id   AF-A0A857J8H0-F1
#
_cell.length_a   1.000
_cell.length_b   1.000
_cell.length_c   1.000
_cell.angle_alpha   90.00
_cell.angle_beta   90.00
_cell.angle_gamma   90.00
#
_symmetry.space_group_name_H-M   'P 1'
#
loop_
_entity.id
_entity.type
_entity.pdbx_description
1 polymer ?
#
loop_
_entity_poly.entity_id
_entity_poly.type
_entity_poly.pdbx_seq_one_letter_code
_entity_poly.pdbx_strand_id
1 'polypeptide(L)'
;MKLNRMTPAGHSIKAFCRCNQVLRQTFAKPLAAHRAIKALWVAGGTEDFSKAIEALKEVPQQYEPECWDAAWINLERLGRRKPTRDFERLFIHMLEQLPDTSGLRLQQLQRAAACLLKHSRDHRRYGKTQWPANQLMCLCAAEPDLPDRLWRKVLHLQGKNLAHGGLFRPSAALVARLPQNRQQEFAILQRCREFFLETVSLQDALELLQRIEGVADPAIRFDLLQVATMCMMRREPDVWSVVSKKQREMLLTLASTHLRQQVLLSMWVDQNPALRRTLLEQLKPLQPLAAAHVLDWQHFAFQNQPEAIAQLEQRLLELLVLSREQHADDHPKFLLALANCAGLIEDQTSRQRLRTLVEGEIEQVGLRWRLPILAALETGTSCVIGVPPSWTERWNRALADTFAALRQAGSAEAAWPLVQALLPALGKSGQRDAALDGLLAALPLLALDDQARVLCQIIERLEREPFCWLTPEHRCRLIEVCGGLPFYLRSAPLEALAHDSDLPPQPGDALLAELQRETDEAMQAWAADESP
;
A
#
# COMPACT_ATOMS: atom_id res chain seq x y z
N MET A 1 -32.74 -57.37 3.70
CA MET A 1 -33.62 -56.20 3.86
C MET A 1 -33.15 -55.09 2.94
N LYS A 2 -33.82 -54.88 1.80
CA LYS A 2 -33.53 -53.78 0.88
C LYS A 2 -34.27 -52.54 1.39
N LEU A 3 -33.53 -51.51 1.79
CA LEU A 3 -34.08 -50.18 2.06
C LEU A 3 -34.53 -49.59 0.73
N ASN A 4 -35.84 -49.58 0.51
CA ASN A 4 -36.47 -48.82 -0.56
C ASN A 4 -36.14 -47.34 -0.36
N ARG A 5 -35.30 -46.78 -1.23
CA ARG A 5 -35.24 -45.35 -1.46
C ARG A 5 -36.60 -44.94 -2.04
N MET A 6 -37.51 -44.47 -1.19
CA MET A 6 -38.65 -43.69 -1.65
C MET A 6 -38.09 -42.36 -2.17
N THR A 7 -37.87 -42.30 -3.49
CA THR A 7 -37.87 -41.02 -4.21
C THR A 7 -39.21 -40.33 -3.92
N PRO A 8 -39.23 -39.12 -3.36
CA PRO A 8 -40.48 -38.38 -3.18
C PRO A 8 -41.04 -38.08 -4.57
N ALA A 9 -42.11 -38.76 -4.94
CA ALA A 9 -42.85 -38.49 -6.15
C ALA A 9 -43.48 -37.09 -6.05
N GLY A 10 -42.83 -36.08 -6.65
CA GLY A 10 -43.45 -35.06 -7.49
C GLY A 10 -44.73 -34.35 -7.04
N HIS A 11 -45.02 -34.23 -5.75
CA HIS A 11 -46.15 -33.42 -5.26
C HIS A 11 -45.63 -32.07 -4.83
N SER A 12 -45.57 -31.12 -5.77
CA SER A 12 -45.45 -29.71 -5.39
C SER A 12 -46.66 -29.36 -4.53
N ILE A 13 -46.44 -29.07 -3.25
CA ILE A 13 -47.50 -28.63 -2.35
C ILE A 13 -47.97 -27.27 -2.87
N LYS A 14 -49.07 -27.25 -3.63
CA LYS A 14 -49.64 -26.06 -4.29
C LYS A 14 -49.82 -24.87 -3.34
N ALA A 15 -50.04 -25.12 -2.04
CA ALA A 15 -50.19 -24.10 -1.01
C ALA A 15 -48.97 -23.18 -0.86
N PHE A 16 -47.76 -23.67 -1.18
CA PHE A 16 -46.52 -22.87 -1.09
C PHE A 16 -46.01 -22.39 -2.44
N CYS A 17 -46.63 -22.75 -3.57
CA CYS A 17 -46.19 -22.31 -4.90
C CYS A 17 -46.13 -20.79 -5.02
N ARG A 18 -47.12 -20.08 -4.47
CA ARG A 18 -47.15 -18.61 -4.47
C ARG A 18 -46.06 -18.02 -3.57
N CYS A 19 -45.87 -18.55 -2.37
CA CYS A 19 -44.80 -18.11 -1.46
C CYS A 19 -43.41 -18.37 -2.06
N ASN A 20 -43.18 -19.54 -2.66
CA ASN A 20 -41.94 -19.89 -3.33
C ASN A 20 -41.69 -19.03 -4.57
N GLN A 21 -42.74 -18.67 -5.32
CA GLN A 21 -42.63 -17.77 -6.46
C GLN A 21 -42.30 -16.34 -6.01
N VAL A 22 -42.94 -15.85 -4.94
CA VAL A 22 -42.63 -14.54 -4.35
C VAL A 22 -41.19 -14.52 -3.83
N LEU A 23 -40.75 -15.52 -3.06
CA LEU A 23 -39.37 -15.63 -2.59
C LEU A 23 -38.37 -15.67 -3.75
N ARG A 24 -38.64 -16.47 -4.79
CA ARG A 24 -37.79 -16.51 -6.00
C ARG A 24 -37.72 -15.14 -6.68
N GLN A 25 -38.83 -14.42 -6.77
CA GLN A 25 -38.84 -13.07 -7.36
C GLN A 25 -38.10 -12.06 -6.48
N THR A 26 -38.28 -12.11 -5.16
CA THR A 26 -37.63 -11.23 -4.19
C THR A 26 -36.11 -11.44 -4.17
N PHE A 27 -35.66 -12.70 -4.21
CA PHE A 27 -34.24 -13.05 -4.12
C PHE A 27 -33.56 -13.22 -5.48
N ALA A 28 -34.27 -13.20 -6.62
CA ALA A 28 -33.67 -13.36 -7.94
C ALA A 28 -32.51 -12.38 -8.18
N LYS A 29 -32.70 -11.10 -7.81
CA LYS A 29 -31.69 -10.05 -7.99
C LYS A 29 -30.48 -10.23 -7.06
N PRO A 30 -30.65 -10.37 -5.73
CA PRO A 30 -29.54 -10.72 -4.83
C PRO A 30 -28.82 -12.02 -5.22
N LEU A 31 -29.56 -13.03 -5.67
CA LEU A 31 -29.00 -14.33 -6.04
C LEU A 31 -28.15 -14.23 -7.31
N ALA A 32 -28.53 -13.41 -8.28
CA ALA A 32 -27.71 -13.13 -9.46
C ALA A 32 -26.37 -12.48 -9.07
N ALA A 33 -26.40 -11.46 -8.19
CA ALA A 33 -25.20 -10.84 -7.67
C ALA A 33 -24.33 -11.83 -6.86
N HIS A 34 -24.95 -12.64 -6.01
CA HIS A 34 -24.26 -13.70 -5.26
C HIS A 34 -23.56 -14.69 -6.19
N ARG A 35 -24.23 -15.16 -7.25
CA ARG A 35 -23.65 -16.07 -8.25
C ARG A 35 -22.46 -15.43 -8.98
N ALA A 36 -22.55 -14.15 -9.34
CA ALA A 36 -21.46 -13.43 -9.98
C ALA A 36 -20.24 -13.29 -9.03
N ILE A 37 -20.46 -12.88 -7.79
CA ILE A 37 -19.41 -12.81 -6.75
C ILE A 37 -18.79 -14.19 -6.55
N LYS A 38 -19.62 -15.23 -6.42
CA LYS A 38 -19.17 -16.62 -6.27
C LYS A 38 -18.30 -17.06 -7.44
N ALA A 39 -18.71 -16.81 -8.68
CA ALA A 39 -17.93 -17.15 -9.86
C ALA A 39 -16.54 -16.48 -9.85
N LEU A 40 -16.45 -15.21 -9.42
CA LEU A 40 -15.17 -14.50 -9.27
C LEU A 40 -14.26 -15.13 -8.20
N TRP A 41 -14.84 -15.54 -7.07
CA TRP A 41 -14.10 -16.17 -5.97
C TRP A 41 -13.59 -17.58 -6.28
N VAL A 42 -14.30 -18.29 -7.15
CA VAL A 42 -13.98 -19.67 -7.55
C VAL A 42 -12.98 -19.70 -8.70
N ALA A 43 -12.93 -18.65 -9.53
CA ALA A 43 -12.07 -18.62 -10.71
C ALA A 43 -10.59 -18.91 -10.36
N GLY A 44 -10.12 -20.10 -10.74
CA GLY A 44 -8.74 -20.57 -10.50
C GLY A 44 -7.78 -20.26 -11.64
N GLY A 45 -8.32 -19.90 -12.80
CA GLY A 45 -7.59 -19.59 -14.03
C GLY A 45 -8.02 -18.29 -14.67
N THR A 46 -7.26 -17.86 -15.67
CA THR A 46 -7.57 -16.64 -16.43
C THR A 46 -8.92 -16.74 -17.14
N GLU A 47 -9.22 -17.88 -17.74
CA GLU A 47 -10.46 -18.08 -18.51
C GLU A 47 -11.71 -17.98 -17.62
N ASP A 48 -11.73 -18.68 -16.49
CA ASP A 48 -12.86 -18.66 -15.56
C ASP A 48 -13.10 -17.28 -14.98
N PHE A 49 -12.01 -16.55 -14.68
CA PHE A 49 -12.11 -15.18 -14.20
C PHE A 49 -12.65 -14.26 -15.28
N SER A 50 -12.16 -14.36 -16.53
CA SER A 50 -12.67 -13.58 -17.65
C SER A 50 -14.17 -13.80 -17.88
N LYS A 51 -14.64 -15.05 -17.81
CA LYS A 51 -16.07 -15.38 -17.90
C LYS A 51 -16.86 -14.78 -16.75
N ALA A 52 -16.34 -14.85 -15.52
CA ALA A 52 -16.98 -14.26 -14.35
C ALA A 52 -17.09 -12.72 -14.46
N ILE A 53 -16.08 -12.06 -15.03
CA ILE A 53 -16.12 -10.62 -15.32
C ILE A 53 -17.16 -10.29 -16.40
N GLU A 54 -17.24 -11.07 -17.47
CA GLU A 54 -18.25 -10.86 -18.52
C GLU A 54 -19.69 -10.99 -17.98
N ALA A 55 -19.91 -11.95 -17.07
CA ALA A 55 -21.19 -12.16 -16.41
C ALA A 55 -21.63 -10.97 -15.53
N LEU A 56 -20.73 -10.05 -15.17
CA LEU A 56 -21.10 -8.84 -14.42
C LEU A 56 -22.08 -7.94 -15.18
N LYS A 57 -22.14 -8.03 -16.51
CA LYS A 57 -23.11 -7.28 -17.35
C LYS A 57 -24.56 -7.70 -17.10
N GLU A 58 -24.77 -8.89 -16.55
CA GLU A 58 -26.10 -9.44 -16.27
C GLU A 58 -26.55 -9.17 -14.83
N VAL A 59 -25.67 -8.60 -14.00
CA VAL A 59 -25.97 -8.30 -12.59
C VAL A 59 -26.91 -7.09 -12.52
N PRO A 60 -27.92 -7.10 -11.63
CA PRO A 60 -28.77 -5.94 -11.41
C PRO A 60 -27.96 -4.72 -10.96
N GLN A 61 -28.19 -3.57 -11.58
CA GLN A 61 -27.44 -2.31 -11.37
C GLN A 61 -27.19 -1.95 -9.89
N GLN A 62 -28.15 -2.21 -9.00
CA GLN A 62 -28.05 -1.93 -7.57
C GLN A 62 -26.98 -2.75 -6.82
N TYR A 63 -26.47 -3.83 -7.42
CA TYR A 63 -25.43 -4.70 -6.86
C TYR A 63 -24.13 -4.70 -7.69
N GLU A 64 -24.06 -3.89 -8.76
CA GLU A 64 -22.84 -3.76 -9.55
C GLU A 64 -21.63 -3.31 -8.70
N PRO A 65 -21.75 -2.33 -7.77
CA PRO A 65 -20.62 -1.91 -6.95
C PRO A 65 -19.98 -3.06 -6.18
N GLU A 66 -20.78 -3.87 -5.47
CA GLU A 66 -20.32 -5.01 -4.68
C GLU A 66 -19.67 -6.10 -5.54
N CYS A 67 -20.19 -6.33 -6.74
CA CYS A 67 -19.61 -7.31 -7.67
C CYS A 67 -18.27 -6.83 -8.22
N TRP A 68 -18.14 -5.53 -8.53
CA TRP A 68 -16.86 -4.94 -8.95
C TRP A 68 -15.84 -4.90 -7.81
N ASP A 69 -16.27 -4.68 -6.57
CA ASP A 69 -15.41 -4.81 -5.37
C ASP A 69 -14.82 -6.22 -5.29
N ALA A 70 -15.67 -7.25 -5.43
CA ALA A 70 -15.22 -8.64 -5.46
C ALA A 70 -14.27 -8.92 -6.64
N ALA A 71 -14.50 -8.32 -7.82
CA ALA A 71 -13.64 -8.48 -8.98
C ALA A 71 -12.21 -7.96 -8.72
N TRP A 72 -12.08 -6.77 -8.13
CA TRP A 72 -10.76 -6.21 -7.80
C TRP A 72 -10.02 -7.02 -6.72
N ILE A 73 -10.74 -7.48 -5.68
CA ILE A 73 -10.17 -8.33 -4.63
C ILE A 73 -9.62 -9.63 -5.24
N ASN A 74 -10.41 -10.27 -6.10
CA ASN A 74 -10.01 -11.52 -6.74
C ASN A 74 -8.89 -11.33 -7.77
N LEU A 75 -8.85 -10.20 -8.48
CA LEU A 75 -7.72 -9.85 -9.35
C LEU A 75 -6.42 -9.72 -8.55
N GLU A 76 -6.43 -9.03 -7.41
CA GLU A 76 -5.24 -8.92 -6.55
C GLU A 76 -4.80 -10.30 -6.04
N ARG A 77 -5.74 -11.15 -5.63
CA ARG A 77 -5.46 -12.53 -5.20
C ARG A 77 -4.81 -13.36 -6.31
N LEU A 78 -5.39 -13.36 -7.52
CA LEU A 78 -4.84 -14.08 -8.67
C LEU A 78 -3.48 -13.50 -9.08
N GLY A 79 -3.32 -12.18 -9.02
CA GLY A 79 -2.06 -11.50 -9.32
C GLY A 79 -0.90 -11.92 -8.42
N ARG A 80 -1.17 -12.37 -7.19
CA ARG A 80 -0.16 -12.93 -6.27
C ARG A 80 0.23 -14.38 -6.57
N ARG A 81 -0.54 -15.11 -7.38
CA ARG A 81 -0.27 -16.52 -7.68
C ARG A 81 0.22 -16.72 -9.12
N LYS A 82 -0.19 -15.84 -10.02
CA LYS A 82 0.05 -15.98 -11.46
C LYS A 82 1.26 -15.15 -11.91
N PRO A 83 1.90 -15.53 -13.04
CA PRO A 83 2.90 -14.69 -13.69
C PRO A 83 2.33 -13.30 -14.04
N THR A 84 3.21 -12.29 -14.09
CA THR A 84 2.87 -10.90 -14.43
C THR A 84 1.99 -10.79 -15.68
N ARG A 85 2.29 -11.56 -16.73
CA ARG A 85 1.54 -11.55 -18.00
C ARG A 85 0.07 -11.93 -17.84
N ASP A 86 -0.23 -12.88 -16.97
CA ASP A 86 -1.61 -13.29 -16.72
C ASP A 86 -2.38 -12.22 -15.95
N PHE A 87 -1.74 -11.60 -14.96
CA PHE A 87 -2.30 -10.45 -14.26
C PHE A 87 -2.62 -9.30 -15.24
N GLU A 88 -1.67 -8.95 -16.13
CA GLU A 88 -1.87 -7.89 -17.12
C GLU A 88 -3.04 -8.20 -18.07
N ARG A 89 -3.13 -9.45 -18.55
CA ARG A 89 -4.24 -9.91 -19.39
C ARG A 89 -5.58 -9.80 -18.67
N LEU A 90 -5.66 -10.24 -17.42
CA LEU A 90 -6.87 -10.15 -16.60
C LEU A 90 -7.27 -8.71 -16.30
N PHE A 91 -6.29 -7.87 -15.97
CA PHE A 91 -6.50 -6.44 -15.72
C PHE A 91 -7.05 -5.74 -16.96
N ILE A 92 -6.50 -6.03 -18.14
CA ILE A 92 -6.97 -5.45 -19.40
C ILE A 92 -8.36 -5.95 -19.75
N HIS A 93 -8.63 -7.24 -19.54
CA HIS A 93 -9.98 -7.77 -19.69
C HIS A 93 -10.99 -7.03 -18.81
N MET A 94 -10.66 -6.77 -17.54
CA MET A 94 -11.51 -5.96 -16.66
C MET A 94 -11.73 -4.53 -17.19
N LEU A 95 -10.69 -3.92 -17.77
CA LEU A 95 -10.80 -2.59 -18.39
C LEU A 95 -11.70 -2.58 -19.64
N GLU A 96 -11.73 -3.67 -20.39
CA GLU A 96 -12.59 -3.83 -21.57
C GLU A 96 -14.06 -4.07 -21.18
N GLN A 97 -14.30 -4.63 -20.00
CA GLN A 97 -15.64 -4.94 -19.48
C GLN A 97 -16.17 -3.90 -18.49
N LEU A 98 -15.58 -2.69 -18.43
CA LEU A 98 -16.05 -1.64 -17.51
C LEU A 98 -17.55 -1.35 -17.68
N PRO A 99 -18.25 -1.00 -16.58
CA PRO A 99 -19.68 -0.76 -16.63
C PRO A 99 -20.02 0.47 -17.48
N ASP A 100 -21.22 0.46 -18.08
CA ASP A 100 -21.72 1.58 -18.88
C ASP A 100 -22.19 2.76 -18.02
N THR A 101 -22.54 2.49 -16.75
CA THR A 101 -22.91 3.53 -15.77
C THR A 101 -21.73 4.47 -15.52
N SER A 102 -21.79 5.70 -16.04
CA SER A 102 -20.69 6.69 -15.99
C SER A 102 -20.06 6.87 -14.60
N GLY A 103 -20.87 7.00 -13.54
CA GLY A 103 -20.36 7.15 -12.18
C GLY A 103 -19.56 5.95 -11.68
N LEU A 104 -20.06 4.73 -11.91
CA LEU A 104 -19.38 3.50 -11.53
C LEU A 104 -18.14 3.26 -12.41
N ARG A 105 -18.23 3.55 -13.71
CA ARG A 105 -17.11 3.48 -14.66
C ARG A 105 -15.94 4.35 -14.20
N LEU A 106 -16.22 5.60 -13.82
CA LEU A 106 -15.22 6.51 -13.29
C LEU A 106 -14.59 5.98 -11.99
N GLN A 107 -15.40 5.43 -11.08
CA GLN A 107 -14.91 4.79 -9.86
C GLN A 107 -13.96 3.62 -10.17
N GLN A 108 -14.30 2.78 -11.15
CA GLN A 108 -13.45 1.67 -11.58
C GLN A 108 -12.16 2.14 -12.26
N LEU A 109 -12.18 3.21 -13.06
CA LEU A 109 -10.97 3.82 -13.63
C LEU A 109 -10.04 4.37 -12.53
N GLN A 110 -10.61 4.97 -11.47
CA GLN A 110 -9.83 5.43 -10.32
C GLN A 110 -9.17 4.29 -9.55
N ARG A 111 -9.89 3.16 -9.41
CA ARG A 111 -9.35 1.94 -8.80
C ARG A 111 -8.29 1.28 -9.67
N ALA A 112 -8.50 1.21 -10.98
CA ALA A 112 -7.52 0.73 -11.95
C ALA A 112 -6.21 1.52 -11.84
N ALA A 113 -6.28 2.86 -11.81
CA ALA A 113 -5.11 3.71 -11.62
C ALA A 113 -4.41 3.46 -10.29
N ALA A 114 -5.16 3.32 -9.19
CA ALA A 114 -4.59 3.02 -7.87
C ALA A 114 -3.93 1.63 -7.82
N CYS A 115 -4.57 0.63 -8.42
CA CYS A 115 -4.06 -0.73 -8.53
C CYS A 115 -2.72 -0.76 -9.28
N LEU A 116 -2.65 -0.16 -10.48
CA LEU A 116 -1.39 -0.09 -11.24
C LEU A 116 -0.31 0.69 -10.48
N LEU A 117 -0.66 1.77 -9.79
CA LEU A 117 0.32 2.54 -9.00
C LEU A 117 0.89 1.72 -7.85
N LYS A 118 0.06 0.94 -7.15
CA LYS A 118 0.48 -0.01 -6.11
C LYS A 118 1.43 -1.05 -6.67
N HIS A 119 1.07 -1.70 -7.79
CA HIS A 119 1.89 -2.74 -8.43
C HIS A 119 3.18 -2.19 -9.03
N SER A 120 3.19 -0.94 -9.51
CA SER A 120 4.39 -0.28 -10.05
C SER A 120 5.50 -0.05 -9.01
N ARG A 121 5.21 -0.21 -7.71
CA ARG A 121 6.23 -0.13 -6.63
C ARG A 121 6.98 -1.44 -6.44
N ASP A 122 6.37 -2.57 -6.83
CA ASP A 122 6.99 -3.89 -6.77
C ASP A 122 7.65 -4.22 -8.11
N HIS A 123 8.79 -3.58 -8.36
CA HIS A 123 9.57 -3.75 -9.59
C HIS A 123 10.10 -5.18 -9.78
N ARG A 124 10.24 -5.95 -8.69
CA ARG A 124 10.72 -7.34 -8.76
C ARG A 124 9.68 -8.26 -9.37
N ARG A 125 8.39 -8.01 -9.11
CA ARG A 125 7.30 -8.89 -9.51
C ARG A 125 6.50 -8.42 -10.72
N TYR A 126 6.32 -7.11 -10.89
CA TYR A 126 5.47 -6.55 -11.96
C TYR A 126 6.24 -5.65 -12.92
N GLY A 127 7.49 -6.05 -13.22
CA GLY A 127 8.55 -5.20 -13.77
C GLY A 127 8.25 -4.36 -15.01
N LYS A 128 7.11 -4.50 -15.72
CA LYS A 128 6.71 -3.64 -16.85
C LYS A 128 5.18 -3.59 -17.06
N THR A 129 4.39 -2.94 -16.20
CA THR A 129 2.93 -2.72 -16.38
C THR A 129 2.58 -1.72 -17.51
N GLN A 130 3.31 -1.76 -18.62
CA GLN A 130 3.21 -0.78 -19.71
C GLN A 130 1.87 -0.90 -20.41
N TRP A 131 1.53 -2.11 -20.86
CA TRP A 131 0.33 -2.34 -21.67
C TRP A 131 -0.98 -1.99 -20.92
N PRO A 132 -1.16 -2.41 -19.64
CA PRO A 132 -2.30 -1.97 -18.84
C PRO A 132 -2.42 -0.45 -18.64
N ALA A 133 -1.31 0.24 -18.40
CA ALA A 133 -1.33 1.69 -18.19
C ALA A 133 -1.70 2.44 -19.48
N ASN A 134 -1.34 1.89 -20.64
CA ASN A 134 -1.69 2.45 -21.94
C ASN A 134 -3.17 2.28 -22.23
N GLN A 135 -3.72 1.09 -21.97
CA GLN A 135 -5.16 0.86 -22.11
C GLN A 135 -5.97 1.76 -21.18
N LEU A 136 -5.51 1.91 -19.93
CA LEU A 136 -6.12 2.85 -18.98
C LEU A 136 -6.10 4.29 -19.51
N MET A 137 -4.97 4.72 -20.08
CA MET A 137 -4.87 6.05 -20.70
C MET A 137 -5.87 6.21 -21.86
N CYS A 138 -5.99 5.20 -22.73
CA CYS A 138 -6.96 5.23 -23.83
C CYS A 138 -8.39 5.40 -23.34
N LEU A 139 -8.77 4.67 -22.29
CA LEU A 139 -10.09 4.76 -21.69
C LEU A 139 -10.32 6.12 -21.04
N CYS A 140 -9.35 6.62 -20.25
CA CYS A 140 -9.45 7.94 -19.63
C CYS A 140 -9.52 9.08 -20.66
N ALA A 141 -8.87 8.95 -21.82
CA ALA A 141 -8.95 9.93 -22.90
C ALA A 141 -10.31 9.95 -23.62
N ALA A 142 -11.09 8.87 -23.51
CA ALA A 142 -12.45 8.80 -24.03
C ALA A 142 -13.50 9.36 -23.06
N GLU A 143 -13.15 9.62 -21.79
CA GLU A 143 -14.05 10.16 -20.78
C GLU A 143 -14.11 11.70 -20.86
N PRO A 144 -15.28 12.31 -21.15
CA PRO A 144 -15.40 13.76 -21.31
C PRO A 144 -15.14 14.52 -20.00
N ASP A 145 -15.63 14.00 -18.87
CA ASP A 145 -15.55 14.64 -17.55
C ASP A 145 -14.50 13.99 -16.63
N LEU A 146 -13.34 13.62 -17.19
CA LEU A 146 -12.28 12.98 -16.42
C LEU A 146 -11.74 13.95 -15.34
N PRO A 147 -11.76 13.59 -14.04
CA PRO A 147 -11.26 14.46 -12.98
C PRO A 147 -9.73 14.68 -13.05
N ASP A 148 -9.26 15.87 -12.70
CA ASP A 148 -7.82 16.22 -12.74
C ASP A 148 -6.97 15.29 -11.88
N ARG A 149 -7.49 14.86 -10.71
CA ARG A 149 -6.80 13.91 -9.84
C ARG A 149 -6.57 12.55 -10.51
N LEU A 150 -7.52 12.09 -11.34
CA LEU A 150 -7.37 10.84 -12.08
C LEU A 150 -6.40 11.03 -13.25
N TRP A 151 -6.53 12.13 -13.99
CA TRP A 151 -5.59 12.50 -15.05
C TRP A 151 -4.14 12.53 -14.54
N ARG A 152 -3.90 13.17 -13.39
CA ARG A 152 -2.58 13.20 -12.72
C ARG A 152 -2.04 11.80 -12.45
N LYS A 153 -2.87 10.88 -11.92
CA LYS A 153 -2.45 9.49 -11.67
C LYS A 153 -2.06 8.76 -12.96
N VAL A 154 -2.80 8.97 -14.05
CA VAL A 154 -2.52 8.38 -15.36
C VAL A 154 -1.22 8.93 -15.94
N LEU A 155 -1.00 10.25 -15.87
CA LEU A 155 0.27 10.86 -16.27
C LEU A 155 1.44 10.32 -15.46
N HIS A 156 1.29 10.20 -14.13
CA HIS A 156 2.33 9.65 -13.26
C HIS A 156 2.65 8.17 -13.59
N LEU A 157 1.63 7.36 -13.88
CA LEU A 157 1.80 5.97 -14.36
C LEU A 157 2.60 5.92 -15.67
N GLN A 158 2.23 6.75 -16.63
CA GLN A 158 2.92 6.83 -17.91
C GLN A 158 4.38 7.27 -17.71
N GLY A 159 4.62 8.29 -16.89
CA GLY A 159 5.96 8.73 -16.49
C GLY A 159 6.85 7.65 -15.90
N LYS A 160 6.30 6.81 -15.00
CA LYS A 160 7.03 5.65 -14.45
C LYS A 160 7.36 4.62 -15.52
N ASN A 161 6.42 4.31 -16.42
CA ASN A 161 6.66 3.35 -17.51
C ASN A 161 7.75 3.82 -18.48
N LEU A 162 7.89 5.14 -18.69
CA LEU A 162 8.98 5.71 -19.49
C LEU A 162 10.35 5.42 -18.87
N ALA A 163 10.50 5.58 -17.55
CA ALA A 163 11.76 5.28 -16.85
C ALA A 163 12.21 3.82 -17.02
N HIS A 164 11.29 2.92 -17.32
CA HIS A 164 11.54 1.49 -17.56
C HIS A 164 11.62 1.12 -19.06
N GLY A 165 11.72 2.10 -19.96
CA GLY A 165 11.93 1.90 -21.39
C GLY A 165 10.69 1.48 -22.19
N GLY A 166 9.49 1.88 -21.76
CA GLY A 166 8.25 1.59 -22.49
C GLY A 166 8.09 2.36 -23.80
N LEU A 167 7.64 1.67 -24.85
CA LEU A 167 7.59 2.20 -26.22
C LEU A 167 6.18 2.59 -26.72
N PHE A 168 5.17 2.72 -25.86
CA PHE A 168 3.81 3.00 -26.33
C PHE A 168 3.59 4.42 -26.84
N ARG A 169 3.20 4.55 -28.10
CA ARG A 169 2.70 5.81 -28.70
C ARG A 169 1.20 5.66 -28.91
N PRO A 170 0.32 6.38 -28.17
CA PRO A 170 -1.10 6.35 -28.50
C PRO A 170 -1.33 6.95 -29.88
N SER A 171 -2.41 6.52 -30.53
CA SER A 171 -2.81 7.09 -31.82
C SER A 171 -3.10 8.59 -31.72
N ALA A 172 -2.81 9.34 -32.78
CA ALA A 172 -3.11 10.78 -32.84
C ALA A 172 -4.60 11.07 -32.63
N ALA A 173 -5.48 10.19 -33.11
CA ALA A 173 -6.92 10.29 -32.93
C ALA A 173 -7.33 10.19 -31.46
N LEU A 174 -6.63 9.41 -30.64
CA LEU A 174 -6.89 9.31 -29.20
C LEU A 174 -6.49 10.60 -28.48
N VAL A 175 -5.32 11.14 -28.79
CA VAL A 175 -4.82 12.38 -28.18
C VAL A 175 -5.73 13.55 -28.51
N ALA A 176 -6.25 13.62 -29.74
CA ALA A 176 -7.15 14.68 -30.18
C ALA A 176 -8.47 14.76 -29.38
N ARG A 177 -8.88 13.69 -28.67
CA ARG A 177 -10.08 13.67 -27.83
C ARG A 177 -9.88 14.31 -26.46
N LEU A 178 -8.64 14.49 -26.03
CA LEU A 178 -8.34 15.15 -24.76
C LEU A 178 -8.62 16.66 -24.86
N PRO A 179 -8.99 17.32 -23.74
CA PRO A 179 -8.95 18.76 -23.63
C PRO A 179 -7.57 19.34 -24.01
N GLN A 180 -7.53 20.56 -24.58
CA GLN A 180 -6.31 21.14 -25.15
C GLN A 180 -5.14 21.23 -24.14
N ASN A 181 -5.41 21.58 -22.88
CA ASN A 181 -4.42 21.59 -21.81
C ASN A 181 -3.81 20.19 -21.58
N ARG A 182 -4.64 19.14 -21.58
CA ARG A 182 -4.18 17.75 -21.40
C ARG A 182 -3.44 17.22 -22.62
N GLN A 183 -3.80 17.67 -23.82
CA GLN A 183 -3.02 17.39 -25.02
C GLN A 183 -1.60 17.96 -24.90
N GLN A 184 -1.47 19.20 -24.41
CA GLN A 184 -0.16 19.84 -24.19
C GLN A 184 0.66 19.11 -23.13
N GLU A 185 0.05 18.79 -21.98
CA GLU A 185 0.70 18.03 -20.90
C GLU A 185 1.18 16.65 -21.38
N PHE A 186 0.36 15.96 -22.17
CA PHE A 186 0.73 14.68 -22.75
C PHE A 186 1.82 14.81 -23.83
N ALA A 187 1.79 15.86 -24.65
CA ALA A 187 2.84 16.13 -25.63
C ALA A 187 4.19 16.40 -24.94
N ILE A 188 4.18 17.12 -23.81
CA ILE A 188 5.38 17.31 -22.98
C ILE A 188 5.89 15.97 -22.46
N LEU A 189 5.01 15.10 -21.96
CA LEU A 189 5.39 13.76 -21.50
C LEU A 189 6.00 12.91 -22.64
N GLN A 190 5.45 12.97 -23.85
CA GLN A 190 6.04 12.29 -25.02
C GLN A 190 7.40 12.90 -25.40
N ARG A 191 7.59 14.21 -25.26
CA ARG A 191 8.90 14.83 -25.48
C ARG A 191 9.94 14.37 -24.45
N CYS A 192 9.55 14.24 -23.17
CA CYS A 192 10.40 13.62 -22.14
C CYS A 192 10.82 12.20 -22.52
N ARG A 193 9.94 11.44 -23.19
CA ARG A 193 10.26 10.10 -23.68
C ARG A 193 11.25 10.12 -24.85
N GLU A 194 11.05 10.97 -25.84
CA GLU A 194 11.99 11.10 -26.98
C GLU A 194 13.40 11.36 -26.44
N PHE A 195 13.49 12.18 -25.40
CA PHE A 195 14.73 12.49 -24.72
C PHE A 195 15.40 11.31 -24.03
N PHE A 196 14.65 10.26 -23.66
CA PHE A 196 15.22 9.04 -23.12
C PHE A 196 15.90 8.20 -24.22
N LEU A 197 15.38 8.25 -25.46
CA LEU A 197 15.81 7.42 -26.58
C LEU A 197 16.91 8.08 -27.43
N GLU A 198 16.92 9.41 -27.50
CA GLU A 198 17.78 10.17 -28.43
C GLU A 198 18.87 10.97 -27.69
N THR A 199 19.92 11.34 -28.41
CA THR A 199 20.88 12.37 -27.98
C THR A 199 20.20 13.74 -28.04
N VAL A 200 20.22 14.45 -26.93
CA VAL A 200 19.47 15.70 -26.73
C VAL A 200 20.47 16.84 -26.56
N SER A 201 20.26 17.95 -27.27
CA SER A 201 21.06 19.15 -27.07
C SER A 201 20.70 19.86 -25.76
N LEU A 202 21.63 20.64 -25.20
CA LEU A 202 21.34 21.48 -24.03
C LEU A 202 20.14 22.40 -24.29
N GLN A 203 20.04 22.97 -25.50
CA GLN A 203 18.95 23.86 -25.87
C GLN A 203 17.60 23.14 -25.84
N ASP A 204 17.50 21.95 -26.45
CA ASP A 204 16.29 21.13 -26.41
C ASP A 204 15.84 20.88 -24.96
N ALA A 205 16.79 20.58 -24.07
CA ALA A 205 16.49 20.34 -22.66
C ALA A 205 16.00 21.55 -21.90
N LEU A 206 16.57 22.72 -22.16
CA LEU A 206 16.07 23.96 -21.58
C LEU A 206 14.68 24.33 -22.12
N GLU A 207 14.43 24.11 -23.42
CA GLU A 207 13.10 24.32 -24.02
C GLU A 207 12.04 23.38 -23.43
N LEU A 208 12.39 22.11 -23.18
CA LEU A 208 11.49 21.17 -22.52
C LEU A 208 11.15 21.64 -21.10
N LEU A 209 12.15 22.05 -20.31
CA LEU A 209 11.92 22.60 -18.97
C LEU A 209 11.03 23.84 -19.01
N GLN A 210 11.25 24.76 -19.96
CA GLN A 210 10.41 25.95 -20.12
C GLN A 210 8.96 25.59 -20.47
N ARG A 211 8.72 24.57 -21.32
CA ARG A 211 7.36 24.08 -21.61
C ARG A 211 6.71 23.50 -20.36
N ILE A 212 7.46 22.76 -19.55
CA ILE A 212 6.96 22.27 -18.26
C ILE A 212 6.62 23.45 -17.34
N GLU A 213 7.44 24.50 -17.29
CA GLU A 213 7.21 25.70 -16.46
C GLU A 213 5.85 26.36 -16.76
N GLY A 214 5.45 26.37 -18.03
CA GLY A 214 4.20 26.95 -18.53
C GLY A 214 2.93 26.14 -18.26
N VAL A 215 3.02 24.91 -17.75
CA VAL A 215 1.84 24.11 -17.39
C VAL A 215 1.13 24.76 -16.20
N ALA A 216 -0.18 24.97 -16.30
CA ALA A 216 -0.92 25.74 -15.29
C ALA A 216 -0.95 25.04 -13.92
N ASP A 217 -1.25 23.74 -13.89
CA ASP A 217 -1.38 22.96 -12.65
C ASP A 217 0.01 22.70 -12.02
N PRO A 218 0.30 23.22 -10.80
CA PRO A 218 1.56 22.96 -10.09
C PRO A 218 1.84 21.48 -9.82
N ALA A 219 0.80 20.67 -9.62
CA ALA A 219 0.92 19.25 -9.33
C ALA A 219 1.34 18.46 -10.58
N ILE A 220 0.77 18.79 -11.74
CA ILE A 220 1.18 18.21 -13.03
C ILE A 220 2.58 18.68 -13.40
N ARG A 221 2.91 19.96 -13.16
CA ARG A 221 4.28 20.47 -13.30
C ARG A 221 5.28 19.66 -12.50
N PHE A 222 4.98 19.42 -11.22
CA PHE A 222 5.84 18.61 -10.36
C PHE A 222 6.07 17.20 -10.95
N ASP A 223 5.00 16.51 -11.35
CA ASP A 223 5.10 15.15 -11.90
C ASP A 223 5.89 15.13 -13.22
N LEU A 224 5.67 16.09 -14.13
CA LEU A 224 6.41 16.21 -15.39
C LEU A 224 7.90 16.52 -15.16
N LEU A 225 8.23 17.37 -14.17
CA LEU A 225 9.62 17.59 -13.78
C LEU A 225 10.27 16.29 -13.29
N GLN A 226 9.60 15.52 -12.42
CA GLN A 226 10.14 14.22 -11.96
C GLN A 226 10.44 13.27 -13.13
N VAL A 227 9.53 13.19 -14.11
CA VAL A 227 9.75 12.36 -15.30
C VAL A 227 10.91 12.87 -16.14
N ALA A 228 11.01 14.18 -16.34
CA ALA A 228 12.11 14.78 -17.08
C ALA A 228 13.46 14.46 -16.41
N THR A 229 13.55 14.55 -15.06
CA THR A 229 14.76 14.16 -14.30
C THR A 229 15.20 12.75 -14.65
N MET A 230 14.27 11.78 -14.56
CA MET A 230 14.57 10.38 -14.83
C MET A 230 15.06 10.14 -16.26
N CYS A 231 14.48 10.85 -17.23
CA CYS A 231 14.85 10.69 -18.64
C CYS A 231 16.22 11.32 -18.95
N MET A 232 16.59 12.38 -18.24
CA MET A 232 17.82 13.15 -18.48
C MET A 232 19.02 12.64 -17.66
N MET A 233 18.83 11.79 -16.64
CA MET A 233 19.92 11.24 -15.81
C MET A 233 20.96 10.38 -16.58
N ARG A 234 20.67 9.92 -17.80
CA ARG A 234 21.56 9.06 -18.61
C ARG A 234 22.42 9.83 -19.62
N ARG A 235 22.76 11.08 -19.33
CA ARG A 235 23.34 12.03 -20.30
C ARG A 235 24.73 12.51 -19.89
N GLU A 236 25.40 13.17 -20.84
CA GLU A 236 26.73 13.72 -20.62
C GLU A 236 26.75 14.67 -19.40
N PRO A 237 27.81 14.61 -18.57
CA PRO A 237 27.87 15.34 -17.29
C PRO A 237 27.62 16.85 -17.42
N ASP A 238 28.11 17.47 -18.50
CA ASP A 238 28.06 18.92 -18.67
C ASP A 238 26.62 19.42 -18.95
N VAL A 239 25.89 18.74 -19.83
CA VAL A 239 24.48 19.03 -20.11
C VAL A 239 23.63 18.77 -18.86
N TRP A 240 23.89 17.67 -18.17
CA TRP A 240 23.16 17.30 -16.96
C TRP A 240 23.34 18.33 -15.84
N SER A 241 24.54 18.89 -15.67
CA SER A 241 24.82 19.87 -14.61
C SER A 241 23.94 21.13 -14.71
N VAL A 242 23.79 21.69 -15.92
CA VAL A 242 23.01 22.90 -16.18
C VAL A 242 21.50 22.61 -16.06
N VAL A 243 21.06 21.53 -16.70
CA VAL A 243 19.64 21.12 -16.72
C VAL A 243 19.15 20.76 -15.33
N SER A 244 19.92 19.97 -14.57
CA SER A 244 19.57 19.60 -13.19
C SER A 244 19.50 20.82 -12.28
N LYS A 245 20.37 21.83 -12.47
CA LYS A 245 20.33 23.08 -11.70
C LYS A 245 19.02 23.84 -11.97
N LYS A 246 18.71 24.12 -13.25
CA LYS A 246 17.48 24.84 -13.65
C LYS A 246 16.23 24.09 -13.18
N GLN A 247 16.21 22.77 -13.32
CA GLN A 247 15.12 21.95 -12.82
C GLN A 247 14.92 22.08 -11.30
N ARG A 248 16.00 22.04 -10.51
CA ARG A 248 15.93 22.19 -9.06
C ARG A 248 15.41 23.56 -8.66
N GLU A 249 15.83 24.61 -9.36
CA GLU A 249 15.28 25.96 -9.18
C GLU A 249 13.76 25.96 -9.41
N MET A 250 13.29 25.33 -10.50
CA MET A 250 11.85 25.21 -10.77
C MET A 250 11.10 24.37 -9.74
N LEU A 251 11.68 23.28 -9.23
CA LEU A 251 11.06 22.50 -8.15
C LEU A 251 10.89 23.35 -6.89
N LEU A 252 11.88 24.17 -6.55
CA LEU A 252 11.82 25.08 -5.40
C LEU A 252 10.78 26.20 -5.59
N THR A 253 10.53 26.67 -6.81
CA THR A 253 9.45 27.65 -7.06
C THR A 253 8.05 27.03 -6.96
N LEU A 254 7.91 25.72 -7.22
CA LEU A 254 6.65 24.98 -7.02
C LEU A 254 6.28 24.73 -5.56
N ALA A 255 7.18 25.05 -4.60
CA ALA A 255 7.00 24.81 -3.18
C ALA A 255 5.93 25.71 -2.52
N SER A 256 4.76 25.87 -3.16
CA SER A 256 3.51 26.22 -2.49
C SER A 256 3.21 25.24 -1.35
N THR A 257 2.40 25.66 -0.37
CA THR A 257 2.19 24.95 0.90
C THR A 257 1.79 23.46 0.74
N HIS A 258 1.06 23.10 -0.32
CA HIS A 258 0.54 21.74 -0.50
C HIS A 258 1.47 20.76 -1.24
N LEU A 259 2.45 21.24 -2.04
CA LEU A 259 3.42 20.39 -2.73
C LEU A 259 4.80 20.39 -2.08
N ARG A 260 5.04 21.31 -1.15
CA ARG A 260 6.36 21.51 -0.53
C ARG A 260 6.97 20.22 0.03
N GLN A 261 6.20 19.38 0.71
CA GLN A 261 6.70 18.09 1.19
C GLN A 261 7.17 17.19 0.02
N GLN A 262 6.38 17.08 -1.05
CA GLN A 262 6.70 16.23 -2.21
C GLN A 262 7.95 16.74 -2.94
N VAL A 263 8.06 18.06 -3.10
CA VAL A 263 9.24 18.72 -3.67
C VAL A 263 10.49 18.37 -2.86
N LEU A 264 10.44 18.57 -1.53
CA LEU A 264 11.60 18.30 -0.68
C LEU A 264 11.97 16.82 -0.63
N LEU A 265 11.01 15.90 -0.70
CA LEU A 265 11.30 14.44 -0.79
C LEU A 265 11.87 14.02 -2.15
N SER A 266 11.68 14.82 -3.19
CA SER A 266 12.15 14.48 -4.54
C SER A 266 13.56 14.97 -4.88
N MET A 267 14.11 15.87 -4.06
CA MET A 267 15.42 16.47 -4.26
C MET A 267 16.44 15.77 -3.38
N TRP A 268 17.68 15.60 -3.84
CA TRP A 268 18.76 15.09 -2.99
C TRP A 268 19.62 16.25 -2.52
N VAL A 269 19.79 16.43 -1.21
CA VAL A 269 20.50 17.59 -0.64
C VAL A 269 21.99 17.57 -0.99
N ASP A 270 22.62 16.40 -1.09
CA ASP A 270 24.04 16.27 -1.46
C ASP A 270 24.34 16.86 -2.85
N GLN A 271 23.36 16.79 -3.74
CA GLN A 271 23.48 17.35 -5.08
C GLN A 271 23.15 18.84 -5.10
N ASN A 272 22.56 19.41 -4.03
CA ASN A 272 22.08 20.80 -3.96
C ASN A 272 22.53 21.55 -2.69
N PRO A 273 23.72 22.20 -2.74
CA PRO A 273 24.23 23.01 -1.62
C PRO A 273 23.30 24.15 -1.20
N ALA A 274 22.50 24.71 -2.12
CA ALA A 274 21.55 25.77 -1.80
C ALA A 274 20.37 25.24 -0.98
N LEU A 275 19.87 24.04 -1.31
CA LEU A 275 18.87 23.36 -0.49
C LEU A 275 19.45 23.01 0.88
N ARG A 276 20.70 22.51 0.96
CA ARG A 276 21.34 22.18 2.25
C ARG A 276 21.30 23.36 3.24
N ARG A 277 21.60 24.56 2.75
CA ARG A 277 21.60 25.80 3.56
C ARG A 277 20.20 26.30 3.94
N THR A 278 19.19 25.95 3.15
CA THR A 278 17.83 26.48 3.32
C THR A 278 16.82 25.44 3.80
N LEU A 279 17.21 24.17 3.94
CA LEU A 279 16.32 23.05 4.23
C LEU A 279 15.49 23.32 5.49
N LEU A 280 16.13 23.72 6.60
CA LEU A 280 15.42 23.98 7.86
C LEU A 280 14.40 25.13 7.72
N GLU A 281 14.70 26.17 6.95
CA GLU A 281 13.75 27.25 6.63
C GLU A 281 12.60 26.74 5.76
N GLN A 282 12.88 25.87 4.79
CA GLN A 282 11.86 25.23 3.95
C GLN A 282 10.95 24.27 4.75
N LEU A 283 11.38 23.79 5.91
CA LEU A 283 10.55 22.97 6.80
C LEU A 283 9.61 23.80 7.70
N LYS A 284 9.88 25.10 7.91
CA LYS A 284 9.03 25.98 8.75
C LYS A 284 7.53 25.95 8.44
N PRO A 285 7.12 26.05 7.16
CA PRO A 285 5.70 26.07 6.80
C PRO A 285 5.06 24.69 6.71
N LEU A 286 5.78 23.61 7.01
CA LEU A 286 5.23 22.25 7.02
C LEU A 286 4.65 21.90 8.39
N GLN A 287 3.60 21.09 8.36
CA GLN A 287 3.07 20.41 9.53
C GLN A 287 4.14 19.51 10.17
N PRO A 288 4.17 19.35 11.51
CA PRO A 288 5.25 18.63 12.19
C PRO A 288 5.52 17.23 11.65
N LEU A 289 4.48 16.42 11.42
CA LEU A 289 4.61 15.09 10.84
C LEU A 289 5.19 15.11 9.42
N ALA A 290 4.76 16.07 8.58
CA ALA A 290 5.28 16.21 7.23
C ALA A 290 6.76 16.65 7.24
N ALA A 291 7.13 17.54 8.16
CA ALA A 291 8.52 17.94 8.34
C ALA A 291 9.41 16.78 8.82
N ALA A 292 8.93 15.96 9.77
CA ALA A 292 9.64 14.78 10.23
C ALA A 292 9.91 13.78 9.10
N HIS A 293 8.93 13.51 8.22
CA HIS A 293 9.15 12.66 7.05
C HIS A 293 10.20 13.21 6.07
N VAL A 294 10.26 14.53 5.89
CA VAL A 294 11.31 15.13 5.05
C VAL A 294 12.67 14.98 5.71
N LEU A 295 12.76 15.16 7.03
CA LEU A 295 14.02 14.98 7.77
C LEU A 295 14.52 13.54 7.75
N ASP A 296 13.62 12.56 7.91
CA ASP A 296 13.93 11.14 7.77
C ASP A 296 14.59 10.83 6.41
N TRP A 297 14.01 11.37 5.33
CA TRP A 297 14.54 11.22 3.97
C TRP A 297 15.84 11.99 3.73
N GLN A 298 16.00 13.17 4.35
CA GLN A 298 17.11 14.09 4.11
C GLN A 298 18.20 14.05 5.18
N HIS A 299 18.22 13.06 6.08
CA HIS A 299 19.12 13.03 7.23
C HIS A 299 20.62 13.15 6.85
N PHE A 300 21.02 12.58 5.70
CA PHE A 300 22.37 12.69 5.14
C PHE A 300 22.84 14.16 4.99
N ALA A 301 21.91 15.11 4.78
CA ALA A 301 22.22 16.53 4.68
C ALA A 301 22.92 17.11 5.92
N PHE A 302 22.74 16.49 7.08
CA PHE A 302 23.23 16.99 8.36
C PHE A 302 24.44 16.21 8.88
N GLN A 303 24.84 15.12 8.20
CA GLN A 303 25.99 14.32 8.60
C GLN A 303 27.30 15.13 8.49
N ASN A 304 28.24 14.87 9.41
CA ASN A 304 29.59 15.44 9.45
C ASN A 304 29.69 16.97 9.60
N GLN A 305 28.62 17.66 10.06
CA GLN A 305 28.62 19.10 10.33
C GLN A 305 28.02 19.40 11.70
N PRO A 306 28.83 19.59 12.76
CA PRO A 306 28.34 19.80 14.12
C PRO A 306 27.33 20.96 14.25
N GLU A 307 27.54 22.06 13.53
CA GLU A 307 26.64 23.21 13.52
C GLU A 307 25.28 22.87 12.88
N ALA A 308 25.27 22.05 11.83
CA ALA A 308 24.05 21.63 11.15
C ALA A 308 23.24 20.66 12.03
N ILE A 309 23.92 19.79 12.79
CA ILE A 309 23.30 18.90 13.78
C ILE A 309 22.63 19.73 14.89
N ALA A 310 23.31 20.74 15.43
CA ALA A 310 22.74 21.62 16.46
C ALA A 310 21.48 22.37 15.96
N GLN A 311 21.50 22.87 14.72
CA GLN A 311 20.31 23.52 14.12
C GLN A 311 19.17 22.53 13.87
N LEU A 312 19.48 21.29 13.46
CA LEU A 312 18.50 20.22 13.33
C LEU A 312 17.85 19.90 14.68
N GLU A 313 18.64 19.76 15.76
CA GLU A 313 18.11 19.54 17.11
C GLU A 313 17.13 20.64 17.53
N GLN A 314 17.53 21.91 17.36
CA GLN A 314 16.68 23.05 17.67
C GLN A 314 15.37 22.98 16.87
N ARG A 315 15.45 22.65 15.57
CA ARG A 315 14.25 22.52 14.74
C ARG A 315 13.35 21.38 15.18
N LEU A 316 13.91 20.23 15.57
CA LEU A 316 13.14 19.10 16.08
C LEU A 316 12.43 19.45 17.40
N LEU A 317 13.07 20.23 18.27
CA LEU A 317 12.45 20.76 19.49
C LEU A 317 11.28 21.70 19.18
N GLU A 318 11.44 22.63 18.23
CA GLU A 318 10.36 23.51 17.79
C GLU A 318 9.18 22.70 17.22
N LEU A 319 9.46 21.68 16.41
CA LEU A 319 8.43 20.80 15.84
C LEU A 319 7.72 19.97 16.93
N LEU A 320 8.44 19.55 17.97
CA LEU A 320 7.86 18.83 19.11
C LEU A 320 6.86 19.72 19.87
N VAL A 321 7.26 20.96 20.18
CA VAL A 321 6.40 21.93 20.85
C VAL A 321 5.17 22.24 19.99
N LEU A 322 5.36 22.54 18.70
CA LEU A 322 4.25 22.79 17.76
C LEU A 322 3.32 21.59 17.65
N SER A 323 3.87 20.38 17.60
CA SER A 323 3.09 19.15 17.51
C SER A 323 2.20 18.96 18.74
N ARG A 324 2.73 19.23 19.94
CA ARG A 324 1.98 19.12 21.18
C ARG A 324 0.88 20.17 21.30
N GLU A 325 1.19 21.41 20.94
CA GLU A 325 0.32 22.56 21.21
C GLU A 325 -0.73 22.81 20.12
N GLN A 326 -0.41 22.50 18.86
CA GLN A 326 -1.26 22.86 17.71
C GLN A 326 -1.77 21.64 16.93
N HIS A 327 -1.19 20.46 17.16
CA HIS A 327 -1.48 19.23 16.39
C HIS A 327 -1.61 18.00 17.29
N ALA A 328 -2.33 18.13 18.40
CA ALA A 328 -2.46 17.08 19.42
C ALA A 328 -2.91 15.71 18.86
N ASP A 329 -3.84 15.69 17.91
CA ASP A 329 -4.35 14.45 17.29
C ASP A 329 -3.28 13.69 16.48
N ASP A 330 -2.35 14.41 15.87
CA ASP A 330 -1.25 13.85 15.08
C ASP A 330 0.06 13.72 15.87
N HIS A 331 0.09 14.23 17.11
CA HIS A 331 1.28 14.22 17.96
C HIS A 331 1.89 12.81 18.15
N PRO A 332 1.12 11.74 18.41
CA PRO A 332 1.70 10.42 18.53
C PRO A 332 2.34 9.90 17.23
N LYS A 333 1.78 10.25 16.06
CA LYS A 333 2.38 9.90 14.76
C LYS A 333 3.68 10.66 14.54
N PHE A 334 3.71 11.93 14.94
CA PHE A 334 4.91 12.75 14.91
C PHE A 334 6.01 12.16 15.81
N LEU A 335 5.69 11.75 17.04
CA LEU A 335 6.65 11.09 17.94
C LEU A 335 7.22 9.80 17.35
N LEU A 336 6.38 8.99 16.68
CA LEU A 336 6.85 7.79 15.99
C LEU A 336 7.80 8.12 14.83
N ALA A 337 7.49 9.13 14.02
CA ALA A 337 8.38 9.59 12.95
C ALA A 337 9.70 10.13 13.52
N LEU A 338 9.63 10.87 14.63
CA LEU A 338 10.80 11.41 15.32
C LEU A 338 11.68 10.31 15.94
N ALA A 339 11.07 9.26 16.49
CA ALA A 339 11.77 8.09 17.01
C ALA A 339 12.58 7.38 15.91
N ASN A 340 11.99 7.20 14.73
CA ASN A 340 12.70 6.64 13.57
C ASN A 340 13.88 7.55 13.15
N CYS A 341 13.68 8.89 13.16
CA CYS A 341 14.74 9.85 12.84
C CYS A 341 15.92 9.78 13.83
N ALA A 342 15.68 9.45 15.10
CA ALA A 342 16.74 9.38 16.10
C ALA A 342 17.82 8.35 15.74
N GLY A 343 17.44 7.24 15.10
CA GLY A 343 18.39 6.24 14.62
C GLY A 343 19.34 6.74 13.53
N LEU A 344 19.00 7.85 12.87
CA LEU A 344 19.75 8.42 11.74
C LEU A 344 20.79 9.46 12.19
N ILE A 345 20.75 9.91 13.44
CA ILE A 345 21.69 10.89 13.99
C ILE A 345 22.96 10.16 14.44
N GLU A 346 24.09 10.41 13.76
CA GLU A 346 25.38 9.79 14.10
C GLU A 346 25.95 10.27 15.44
N ASP A 347 25.77 11.56 15.78
CA ASP A 347 26.23 12.10 17.05
C ASP A 347 25.49 11.46 18.24
N GLN A 348 26.27 10.81 19.11
CA GLN A 348 25.74 10.05 20.24
C GLN A 348 25.03 10.94 21.27
N THR A 349 25.51 12.16 21.49
CA THR A 349 24.93 13.09 22.47
C THR A 349 23.58 13.57 21.98
N SER A 350 23.49 13.96 20.71
CA SER A 350 22.28 14.38 20.04
C SER A 350 21.24 13.27 19.96
N ARG A 351 21.66 12.06 19.60
CA ARG A 351 20.80 10.87 19.60
C ARG A 351 20.20 10.62 20.98
N GLN A 352 21.02 10.66 22.04
CA GLN A 352 20.56 10.42 23.40
C GLN A 352 19.62 11.53 23.89
N ARG A 353 19.88 12.79 23.53
CA ARG A 353 18.98 13.91 23.84
C ARG A 353 17.62 13.74 23.18
N LEU A 354 17.60 13.46 21.88
CA LEU A 354 16.36 13.25 21.12
C LEU A 354 15.56 12.07 21.68
N ARG A 355 16.25 10.97 21.99
CA ARG A 355 15.65 9.81 22.67
C ARG A 355 15.01 10.21 23.99
N THR A 356 15.73 10.94 24.83
CA THR A 356 15.22 11.38 26.15
C THR A 356 13.98 12.26 26.00
N LEU A 357 13.94 13.12 24.98
CA LEU A 357 12.77 13.95 24.67
C LEU A 357 11.56 13.11 24.27
N VAL A 358 11.73 12.19 23.31
CA VAL A 358 10.64 11.30 22.88
C VAL A 358 10.18 10.43 24.06
N GLU A 359 11.11 9.90 24.85
CA GLU A 359 10.81 9.09 26.03
C GLU A 359 10.02 9.84 27.11
N GLY A 360 10.23 11.15 27.24
CA GLY A 360 9.48 12.01 28.17
C GLY A 360 8.00 12.18 27.79
N GLU A 361 7.65 11.95 26.52
CA GLU A 361 6.30 12.13 26.00
C GLU A 361 5.50 10.80 25.95
N ILE A 362 6.15 9.64 26.16
CA ILE A 362 5.53 8.31 26.01
C ILE A 362 4.33 8.12 26.93
N GLU A 363 4.40 8.60 28.17
CA GLU A 363 3.30 8.43 29.12
C GLU A 363 2.09 9.29 28.76
N GLN A 364 2.29 10.36 27.98
CA GLN A 364 1.25 11.29 27.56
C GLN A 364 0.47 10.79 26.33
N VAL A 365 0.97 9.76 25.62
CA VAL A 365 0.27 9.14 24.50
C VAL A 365 -0.52 7.90 24.92
N GLY A 366 -1.61 7.64 24.20
CA GLY A 366 -2.43 6.46 24.39
C GLY A 366 -1.65 5.15 24.17
N LEU A 367 -2.09 4.07 24.83
CA LEU A 367 -1.43 2.76 24.84
C LEU A 367 -1.08 2.24 23.43
N ARG A 368 -1.94 2.52 22.43
CA ARG A 368 -1.74 2.08 21.05
C ARG A 368 -0.42 2.57 20.41
N TRP A 369 0.17 3.63 20.95
CA TRP A 369 1.37 4.27 20.40
C TRP A 369 2.65 3.99 21.19
N ARG A 370 2.55 3.63 22.47
CA ARG A 370 3.70 3.53 23.37
C ARG A 370 4.73 2.51 22.89
N LEU A 371 4.30 1.27 22.63
CA LEU A 371 5.17 0.20 22.15
C LEU A 371 5.74 0.48 20.73
N PRO A 372 4.95 0.92 19.74
CA PRO A 372 5.50 1.34 18.44
C PRO A 372 6.59 2.42 18.53
N ILE A 373 6.38 3.46 19.35
CA ILE A 373 7.37 4.54 19.53
C ILE A 373 8.64 4.01 20.20
N LEU A 374 8.50 3.20 21.25
CA LEU A 374 9.65 2.61 21.95
C LEU A 374 10.45 1.67 21.04
N ALA A 375 9.78 0.88 20.21
CA ALA A 375 10.43 -0.03 19.26
C ALA A 375 11.22 0.75 18.20
N ALA A 376 10.67 1.85 17.69
CA ALA A 376 11.35 2.73 16.74
C ALA A 376 12.62 3.37 17.34
N LEU A 377 12.62 3.71 18.63
CA LEU A 377 13.80 4.22 19.31
C LEU A 377 14.93 3.18 19.44
N GLU A 378 14.60 1.90 19.46
CA GLU A 378 15.58 0.82 19.62
C GLU A 378 16.26 0.42 18.32
N THR A 379 15.54 0.34 17.20
CA THR A 379 16.11 -0.08 15.90
C THR A 379 17.30 0.79 15.47
N GLY A 380 17.31 2.06 15.87
CA GLY A 380 18.43 3.00 15.69
C GLY A 380 19.68 2.78 16.58
N THR A 381 19.66 1.79 17.49
CA THR A 381 20.74 1.52 18.46
C THR A 381 21.53 0.25 18.21
N SER A 382 21.14 -0.51 17.18
CA SER A 382 21.60 -1.86 16.84
C SER A 382 23.10 -2.01 16.50
N CYS A 383 23.96 -1.03 16.80
CA CYS A 383 25.40 -1.16 16.57
C CYS A 383 26.35 -0.85 17.73
N VAL A 384 26.03 -0.11 18.81
CA VAL A 384 27.14 0.25 19.76
C VAL A 384 26.82 0.44 21.26
N ILE A 385 25.58 0.63 21.73
CA ILE A 385 25.37 1.04 23.15
C ILE A 385 24.25 0.27 23.83
N GLY A 386 24.50 -0.17 25.06
CA GLY A 386 23.52 -0.85 25.91
C GLY A 386 22.24 -0.03 26.11
N VAL A 387 21.11 -0.74 26.11
CA VAL A 387 19.79 -0.16 26.34
C VAL A 387 19.74 0.44 27.76
N PRO A 388 19.45 1.75 27.92
CA PRO A 388 19.29 2.37 29.23
C PRO A 388 18.26 1.64 30.08
N PRO A 389 18.48 1.46 31.40
CA PRO A 389 17.52 0.80 32.30
C PRO A 389 16.12 1.42 32.26
N SER A 390 16.05 2.74 32.11
CA SER A 390 14.80 3.50 31.97
C SER A 390 13.96 3.10 30.75
N TRP A 391 14.60 2.69 29.65
CA TRP A 391 13.90 2.20 28.47
C TRP A 391 13.29 0.84 28.74
N THR A 392 14.04 -0.08 29.34
CA THR A 392 13.55 -1.43 29.68
C THR A 392 12.36 -1.36 30.64
N GLU A 393 12.43 -0.47 31.63
CA GLU A 393 11.31 -0.23 32.55
C GLU A 393 10.07 0.28 31.81
N ARG A 394 10.20 1.32 30.98
CA ARG A 394 9.08 1.88 30.20
C ARG A 394 8.50 0.88 29.22
N TRP A 395 9.35 0.10 28.56
CA TRP A 395 8.93 -0.98 27.67
C TRP A 395 8.11 -2.02 28.41
N ASN A 396 8.63 -2.54 29.53
CA ASN A 396 7.92 -3.55 30.32
C ASN A 396 6.60 -3.01 30.87
N ARG A 397 6.55 -1.73 31.29
CA ARG A 397 5.32 -1.07 31.70
C ARG A 397 4.32 -0.96 30.55
N ALA A 398 4.73 -0.42 29.41
CA ALA A 398 3.86 -0.28 28.23
C ALA A 398 3.32 -1.63 27.74
N LEU A 399 4.15 -2.68 27.80
CA LEU A 399 3.76 -4.04 27.48
C LEU A 399 2.73 -4.58 28.47
N ALA A 400 2.99 -4.45 29.77
CA ALA A 400 2.07 -4.89 30.82
C ALA A 400 0.72 -4.16 30.75
N ASP A 401 0.74 -2.84 30.56
CA ASP A 401 -0.46 -2.00 30.43
C ASP A 401 -1.28 -2.40 29.19
N THR A 402 -0.60 -2.67 28.07
CA THR A 402 -1.25 -3.07 26.82
C THR A 402 -1.87 -4.47 26.95
N PHE A 403 -1.20 -5.42 27.58
CA PHE A 403 -1.80 -6.73 27.89
C PHE A 403 -2.96 -6.62 28.88
N ALA A 404 -2.85 -5.77 29.91
CA ALA A 404 -3.94 -5.55 30.85
C ALA A 404 -5.18 -4.97 30.15
N ALA A 405 -4.99 -3.95 29.32
CA ALA A 405 -6.06 -3.34 28.53
C ALA A 405 -6.65 -4.32 27.52
N LEU A 406 -5.81 -5.14 26.86
CA LEU A 406 -6.28 -6.11 25.87
C LEU A 406 -7.14 -7.21 26.50
N ARG A 407 -6.78 -7.67 27.72
CA ARG A 407 -7.61 -8.62 28.48
C ARG A 407 -8.95 -8.05 28.92
N GLN A 408 -9.06 -6.72 29.02
CA GLN A 408 -10.30 -6.02 29.35
C GLN A 408 -11.09 -5.59 28.12
N ALA A 409 -10.54 -5.74 26.91
CA ALA A 409 -11.21 -5.36 25.68
C ALA A 409 -12.40 -6.30 25.41
N GLY A 410 -13.62 -5.76 25.54
CA GLY A 410 -14.86 -6.49 25.27
C GLY A 410 -15.36 -6.39 23.83
N SER A 411 -14.65 -5.68 22.95
CA SER A 411 -15.08 -5.42 21.57
C SER A 411 -13.89 -5.31 20.61
N ALA A 412 -14.17 -5.51 19.32
CA ALA A 412 -13.20 -5.34 18.25
C ALA A 412 -12.61 -3.92 18.21
N GLU A 413 -13.45 -2.89 18.42
CA GLU A 413 -13.03 -1.48 18.42
C GLU A 413 -12.00 -1.17 19.51
N ALA A 414 -12.15 -1.77 20.70
CA ALA A 414 -11.21 -1.62 21.80
C ALA A 414 -9.96 -2.48 21.62
N ALA A 415 -10.11 -3.71 21.09
CA ALA A 415 -9.00 -4.65 20.93
C ALA A 415 -8.07 -4.27 19.78
N TRP A 416 -8.61 -3.80 18.65
CA TRP A 416 -7.85 -3.57 17.42
C TRP A 416 -6.62 -2.65 17.60
N PRO A 417 -6.75 -1.46 18.22
CA PRO A 417 -5.58 -0.59 18.44
C PRO A 417 -4.52 -1.22 19.35
N LEU A 418 -4.91 -2.04 20.31
CA LEU A 418 -4.00 -2.71 21.26
C LEU A 418 -3.27 -3.89 20.61
N VAL A 419 -3.97 -4.65 19.75
CA VAL A 419 -3.37 -5.69 18.91
C VAL A 419 -2.29 -5.10 18.03
N GLN A 420 -2.57 -3.98 17.34
CA GLN A 420 -1.57 -3.28 16.52
C GLN A 420 -0.37 -2.80 17.36
N ALA A 421 -0.61 -2.37 18.60
CA ALA A 421 0.43 -1.91 19.51
C ALA A 421 1.39 -3.03 19.97
N LEU A 422 0.91 -4.28 20.07
CA LEU A 422 1.70 -5.42 20.51
C LEU A 422 2.59 -6.01 19.42
N LEU A 423 2.30 -5.75 18.13
CA LEU A 423 3.08 -6.32 17.02
C LEU A 423 4.61 -6.12 17.12
N PRO A 424 5.13 -4.95 17.54
CA PRO A 424 6.57 -4.76 17.70
C PRO A 424 7.21 -5.68 18.75
N ALA A 425 6.44 -6.17 19.73
CA ALA A 425 6.96 -7.06 20.77
C ALA A 425 7.31 -8.47 20.23
N LEU A 426 6.81 -8.86 19.05
CA LEU A 426 7.23 -10.09 18.37
C LEU A 426 8.71 -10.08 17.99
N GLY A 427 9.29 -8.90 17.75
CA GLY A 427 10.71 -8.71 17.48
C GLY A 427 11.61 -8.85 18.72
N LYS A 428 11.04 -9.11 19.90
CA LYS A 428 11.79 -9.22 21.17
C LYS A 428 11.92 -10.67 21.60
N SER A 429 13.11 -11.26 21.48
CA SER A 429 13.35 -12.67 21.84
C SER A 429 12.80 -13.05 23.23
N GLY A 430 13.03 -12.24 24.26
CA GLY A 430 12.56 -12.53 25.63
C GLY A 430 11.06 -12.34 25.89
N GLN A 431 10.29 -11.82 24.92
CA GLN A 431 8.87 -11.51 25.07
C GLN A 431 8.01 -12.02 23.91
N ARG A 432 8.64 -12.57 22.88
CA ARG A 432 8.00 -13.03 21.64
C ARG A 432 6.87 -14.00 21.93
N ASP A 433 7.12 -15.00 22.75
CA ASP A 433 6.13 -16.03 23.05
C ASP A 433 4.92 -15.44 23.76
N ALA A 434 5.13 -14.59 24.77
CA ALA A 434 4.05 -13.90 25.47
C ALA A 434 3.27 -12.94 24.56
N ALA A 435 3.96 -12.23 23.65
CA ALA A 435 3.34 -11.36 22.66
C ALA A 435 2.50 -12.16 21.66
N LEU A 436 3.04 -13.26 21.15
CA LEU A 436 2.32 -14.17 20.25
C LEU A 436 1.10 -14.77 20.96
N ASP A 437 1.25 -15.27 22.19
CA ASP A 437 0.17 -15.79 23.02
C ASP A 437 -0.97 -14.78 23.18
N GLY A 438 -0.64 -13.55 23.59
CA GLY A 438 -1.64 -12.52 23.81
C GLY A 438 -2.31 -12.06 22.52
N LEU A 439 -1.56 -11.98 21.41
CA LEU A 439 -2.10 -11.67 20.09
C LEU A 439 -3.07 -12.75 19.61
N LEU A 440 -2.68 -14.03 19.68
CA LEU A 440 -3.52 -15.15 19.27
C LEU A 440 -4.78 -15.28 20.16
N ALA A 441 -4.65 -15.06 21.47
CA ALA A 441 -5.79 -15.06 22.40
C ALA A 441 -6.77 -13.91 22.13
N ALA A 442 -6.31 -12.80 21.55
CA ALA A 442 -7.15 -11.66 21.21
C ALA A 442 -7.82 -11.75 19.84
N LEU A 443 -7.39 -12.66 18.95
CA LEU A 443 -7.99 -12.81 17.62
C LEU A 443 -9.52 -12.99 17.67
N PRO A 444 -10.11 -13.82 18.55
CA PRO A 444 -11.56 -13.99 18.60
C PRO A 444 -12.35 -12.71 18.93
N LEU A 445 -11.71 -11.68 19.46
CA LEU A 445 -12.34 -10.37 19.73
C LEU A 445 -12.54 -9.54 18.45
N LEU A 446 -11.85 -9.90 17.36
CA LEU A 446 -11.84 -9.16 16.10
C LEU A 446 -12.85 -9.76 15.10
N ALA A 447 -13.27 -8.94 14.13
CA ALA A 447 -14.00 -9.44 12.97
C ALA A 447 -13.14 -10.44 12.17
N LEU A 448 -13.76 -11.37 11.47
CA LEU A 448 -13.04 -12.45 10.77
C LEU A 448 -12.01 -11.93 9.75
N ASP A 449 -12.34 -10.87 9.01
CA ASP A 449 -11.40 -10.22 8.07
C ASP A 449 -10.19 -9.60 8.81
N ASP A 450 -10.44 -9.05 10.00
CA ASP A 450 -9.41 -8.47 10.86
C ASP A 450 -8.51 -9.54 11.47
N GLN A 451 -9.07 -10.69 11.82
CA GLN A 451 -8.28 -11.85 12.27
C GLN A 451 -7.29 -12.29 11.20
N ALA A 452 -7.77 -12.49 9.96
CA ALA A 452 -6.91 -12.87 8.84
C ALA A 452 -5.82 -11.80 8.56
N ARG A 453 -6.18 -10.52 8.63
CA ARG A 453 -5.24 -9.41 8.45
C ARG A 453 -4.14 -9.39 9.52
N VAL A 454 -4.50 -9.57 10.79
CA VAL A 454 -3.54 -9.61 11.91
C VAL A 454 -2.64 -10.84 11.81
N LEU A 455 -3.18 -12.01 11.44
CA LEU A 455 -2.37 -13.21 11.23
C LEU A 455 -1.28 -12.98 10.18
N CYS A 456 -1.61 -12.37 9.03
CA CYS A 456 -0.61 -11.99 8.04
C CYS A 456 0.47 -11.06 8.63
N GLN A 457 0.08 -10.06 9.43
CA GLN A 457 1.03 -9.15 10.06
C GLN A 457 1.95 -9.85 11.08
N ILE A 458 1.42 -10.80 11.84
CA ILE A 458 2.21 -11.63 12.78
C ILE A 458 3.25 -12.44 12.02
N ILE A 459 2.82 -13.16 10.97
CA ILE A 459 3.69 -14.00 10.14
C ILE A 459 4.80 -13.14 9.50
N GLU A 460 4.43 -12.05 8.81
CA GLU A 460 5.39 -11.16 8.17
C GLU A 460 6.41 -10.56 9.15
N ARG A 461 6.01 -10.31 10.40
CA ARG A 461 6.90 -9.77 11.42
C ARG A 461 7.89 -10.82 11.91
N LEU A 462 7.43 -12.04 12.18
CA LEU A 462 8.28 -13.14 12.64
C LEU A 462 9.28 -13.59 11.56
N GLU A 463 8.93 -13.44 10.28
CA GLU A 463 9.83 -13.78 9.16
C GLU A 463 10.89 -12.71 8.89
N ARG A 464 10.56 -11.42 9.04
CA ARG A 464 11.45 -10.32 8.66
C ARG A 464 12.44 -9.89 9.75
N GLU A 465 12.20 -10.20 11.01
CA GLU A 465 13.02 -9.72 12.12
C GLU A 465 14.36 -10.48 12.20
N PRO A 466 15.51 -9.77 12.04
CA PRO A 466 16.83 -10.38 12.17
C PRO A 466 16.96 -11.04 13.55
N PHE A 467 17.52 -12.25 13.60
CA PHE A 467 17.74 -13.01 14.84
C PHE A 467 16.45 -13.50 15.54
N CYS A 468 15.28 -13.31 14.94
CA CYS A 468 13.98 -13.64 15.53
C CYS A 468 13.12 -14.56 14.67
N TRP A 469 13.77 -15.53 14.03
CA TRP A 469 13.16 -16.51 13.13
C TRP A 469 11.92 -17.17 13.72
N LEU A 470 10.93 -17.37 12.84
CA LEU A 470 9.75 -18.19 13.09
C LEU A 470 10.21 -19.61 13.48
N THR A 471 9.99 -20.01 14.74
CA THR A 471 10.34 -21.37 15.16
C THR A 471 9.35 -22.37 14.59
N PRO A 472 9.72 -23.66 14.47
CA PRO A 472 8.79 -24.69 14.03
C PRO A 472 7.52 -24.77 14.87
N GLU A 473 7.61 -24.54 16.18
CA GLU A 473 6.47 -24.51 17.10
C GLU A 473 5.54 -23.32 16.80
N HIS A 474 6.09 -22.12 16.58
CA HIS A 474 5.30 -20.96 16.17
C HIS A 474 4.61 -21.21 14.83
N ARG A 475 5.32 -21.82 13.86
CA ARG A 475 4.78 -22.16 12.54
C ARG A 475 3.58 -23.10 12.67
N CYS A 476 3.71 -24.24 13.35
CA CYS A 476 2.61 -25.18 13.56
C CYS A 476 1.40 -24.52 14.20
N ARG A 477 1.61 -23.72 15.25
CA ARG A 477 0.52 -23.03 15.94
C ARG A 477 -0.19 -22.00 15.06
N LEU A 478 0.56 -21.25 14.25
CA LEU A 478 -0.03 -20.30 13.30
C LEU A 478 -0.85 -21.02 12.22
N ILE A 479 -0.40 -22.19 11.74
CA ILE A 479 -1.17 -23.02 10.81
C ILE A 479 -2.49 -23.47 11.45
N GLU A 480 -2.45 -23.97 12.70
CA GLU A 480 -3.65 -24.37 13.44
C GLU A 480 -4.65 -23.22 13.60
N VAL A 481 -4.17 -22.02 13.96
CA VAL A 481 -5.02 -20.84 14.09
C VAL A 481 -5.60 -20.41 12.73
N CYS A 482 -4.82 -20.53 11.64
CA CYS A 482 -5.35 -20.33 10.29
C CYS A 482 -6.47 -21.33 9.96
N GLY A 483 -6.39 -22.57 10.45
CA GLY A 483 -7.45 -23.58 10.31
C GLY A 483 -8.78 -23.15 10.95
N GLY A 484 -8.73 -22.32 11.99
CA GLY A 484 -9.93 -21.74 12.63
C GLY A 484 -10.64 -20.66 11.80
N LEU A 485 -9.99 -20.08 10.79
CA LEU A 485 -10.63 -19.11 9.90
C LEU A 485 -11.60 -19.80 8.93
N PRO A 486 -12.64 -19.11 8.46
CA PRO A 486 -13.41 -19.56 7.29
C PRO A 486 -12.50 -19.75 6.08
N PHE A 487 -12.77 -20.79 5.27
CA PHE A 487 -11.90 -21.17 4.14
C PHE A 487 -11.60 -19.99 3.19
N TYR A 488 -12.55 -19.09 2.95
CA TYR A 488 -12.39 -17.94 2.06
C TYR A 488 -11.44 -16.85 2.60
N LEU A 489 -11.05 -16.91 3.88
CA LEU A 489 -10.09 -16.00 4.52
C LEU A 489 -8.72 -16.62 4.77
N ARG A 490 -8.58 -17.95 4.63
CA ARG A 490 -7.33 -18.68 4.90
C ARG A 490 -6.22 -18.36 3.90
N SER A 491 -6.57 -18.04 2.65
CA SER A 491 -5.62 -17.91 1.53
C SER A 491 -4.42 -17.01 1.84
N ALA A 492 -4.64 -15.79 2.36
CA ALA A 492 -3.56 -14.83 2.53
C ALA A 492 -2.58 -15.22 3.67
N PRO A 493 -3.04 -15.62 4.87
CA PRO A 493 -2.15 -16.14 5.90
C PRO A 493 -1.37 -17.40 5.48
N LEU A 494 -2.01 -18.34 4.77
CA LEU A 494 -1.34 -19.55 4.30
C LEU A 494 -0.28 -19.26 3.23
N GLU A 495 -0.51 -18.27 2.37
CA GLU A 495 0.50 -17.80 1.40
C GLU A 495 1.70 -17.14 2.09
N ALA A 496 1.47 -16.39 3.18
CA ALA A 496 2.56 -15.82 3.96
C ALA A 496 3.41 -16.93 4.60
N LEU A 497 2.80 -17.94 5.21
CA LEU A 497 3.50 -19.10 5.78
C LEU A 497 4.24 -19.96 4.74
N ALA A 498 3.81 -19.93 3.48
CA ALA A 498 4.43 -20.70 2.40
C ALA A 498 5.70 -20.05 1.83
N HIS A 499 6.13 -18.87 2.31
CA HIS A 499 7.37 -18.25 1.84
C HIS A 499 8.61 -19.10 2.19
N ASP A 500 9.58 -19.10 1.27
CA ASP A 500 10.80 -19.91 1.19
C ASP A 500 10.65 -21.40 0.79
N SER A 501 10.24 -21.64 -0.47
CA SER A 501 10.31 -22.96 -1.12
C SER A 501 11.73 -23.50 -1.35
N ASP A 502 12.75 -22.65 -1.17
CA ASP A 502 14.16 -23.00 -1.38
C ASP A 502 14.84 -23.53 -0.11
N LEU A 503 14.13 -23.53 1.03
CA LEU A 503 14.61 -24.10 2.28
C LEU A 503 14.26 -25.60 2.37
N PRO A 504 15.07 -26.40 3.08
CA PRO A 504 14.74 -27.80 3.33
C PRO A 504 13.40 -27.92 4.07
N PRO A 505 12.67 -29.04 3.91
CA PRO A 505 11.37 -29.26 4.54
C PRO A 505 11.42 -28.96 6.04
N GLN A 506 10.53 -28.08 6.48
CA GLN A 506 10.41 -27.63 7.86
C GLN A 506 9.30 -28.41 8.58
N PRO A 507 9.39 -28.58 9.91
CA PRO A 507 8.25 -29.07 10.68
C PRO A 507 7.06 -28.12 10.51
N GLY A 508 5.89 -28.67 10.18
CA GLY A 508 4.68 -27.91 9.84
C GLY A 508 4.37 -27.85 8.34
N ASP A 509 5.30 -28.19 7.44
CA ASP A 509 5.02 -28.13 5.98
C ASP A 509 3.95 -29.13 5.55
N ALA A 510 3.92 -30.33 6.13
CA ALA A 510 2.86 -31.29 5.89
C ALA A 510 1.49 -30.78 6.38
N LEU A 511 1.46 -30.09 7.52
CA LEU A 511 0.24 -29.50 8.08
C LEU A 511 -0.24 -28.32 7.22
N LEU A 512 0.69 -27.49 6.74
CA LEU A 512 0.40 -26.38 5.83
C LEU A 512 -0.16 -26.89 4.49
N ALA A 513 0.49 -27.88 3.88
CA ALA A 513 0.04 -28.48 2.63
C ALA A 513 -1.34 -29.13 2.78
N GLU A 514 -1.60 -29.80 3.89
CA GLU A 514 -2.90 -30.40 4.18
C GLU A 514 -3.99 -29.32 4.34
N LEU A 515 -3.72 -28.26 5.12
CA LEU A 515 -4.69 -27.18 5.28
C LEU A 515 -4.94 -26.40 3.99
N GLN A 516 -3.92 -26.26 3.12
CA GLN A 516 -4.08 -25.70 1.78
C GLN A 516 -5.00 -26.59 0.92
N ARG A 517 -4.78 -27.90 0.92
CA ARG A 517 -5.64 -28.88 0.23
C ARG A 517 -7.08 -28.81 0.72
N GLU A 518 -7.30 -28.82 2.04
CA GLU A 518 -8.64 -28.68 2.64
C GLU A 518 -9.32 -27.35 2.25
N THR A 519 -8.55 -26.26 2.21
CA THR A 519 -9.05 -24.93 1.82
C THR A 519 -9.46 -24.93 0.35
N ASP A 520 -8.64 -25.49 -0.53
CA ASP A 520 -8.94 -25.62 -1.96
C ASP A 520 -10.15 -26.54 -2.20
N GLU A 521 -10.26 -27.66 -1.49
CA GLU A 521 -11.42 -28.56 -1.55
C GLU A 521 -12.70 -27.89 -1.06
N ALA A 522 -12.64 -27.16 0.06
CA ALA A 522 -13.79 -26.39 0.55
C ALA A 522 -14.20 -25.30 -0.44
N MET A 523 -13.24 -24.63 -1.07
CA MET A 523 -13.51 -23.66 -2.14
C MET A 523 -14.16 -24.31 -3.36
N GLN A 524 -13.69 -25.49 -3.79
CA GLN A 524 -14.27 -26.24 -4.91
C GLN A 524 -15.66 -26.82 -4.58
N ALA A 525 -15.87 -27.31 -3.35
CA ALA A 525 -17.17 -27.77 -2.90
C ALA A 525 -18.17 -26.62 -2.84
N TRP A 526 -17.75 -25.48 -2.28
CA TRP A 526 -18.55 -24.26 -2.30
C TRP A 526 -18.84 -23.84 -3.74
N ALA A 527 -17.86 -23.90 -4.65
CA ALA A 527 -18.04 -23.60 -6.07
C ALA A 527 -19.11 -24.46 -6.75
N ALA A 528 -19.04 -25.77 -6.53
CA ALA A 528 -19.91 -26.76 -7.16
C ALA A 528 -21.34 -26.76 -6.60
N ASP A 529 -21.56 -26.15 -5.43
CA ASP A 529 -22.88 -26.05 -4.83
C ASP A 529 -23.79 -25.10 -5.63
N GLU A 530 -24.66 -25.62 -6.49
CA GLU A 530 -25.65 -24.84 -7.24
C GLU A 530 -26.88 -24.44 -6.41
N SER A 531 -26.91 -24.79 -5.12
CA SER A 531 -28.05 -24.54 -4.25
C SER A 531 -28.33 -23.03 -4.13
N PRO A 532 -29.58 -22.58 -4.38
CA PRO A 532 -29.97 -21.18 -4.34
C PRO A 532 -30.03 -20.58 -2.94
#